data_AF-A0A2G6FPB3-F1
#
_entry.id   AF-A0A2G6FPB3-F1
#
_cell.length_a   1.000
_cell.length_b   1.000
_cell.length_c   1.000
_cell.angle_alpha   90.00
_cell.angle_beta   90.00
_cell.angle_gamma   90.00
#
_symmetry.space_group_name_H-M   'P 1'
#
loop_
_entity.id
_entity.type
_entity.pdbx_description
1 polymer ?
#
loop_
_entity_poly.entity_id
_entity_poly.type
_entity_poly.pdbx_seq_one_letter_code
_entity_poly.pdbx_strand_id
1 'polypeptide(L)'
;MLQLRYPYDLMDNFPEPPSSQDAYKESNIARTGHHNDCFLANVTDEGTYDPEEKLEEFKKYLEKSTLYTATGGETCQATPEQHRTDCQTALNEMEQFHWSYLNYDFYAPDITRWKDEGCYNEISKRLGYRYRLLSTTWEKNIGPDRLLNMACVLTNDGFANLYNKRPLELILRHTSSGNIAEKGTYETFLNLPDDDPELSRHPEYSIRLANKGVWKTESGYNSLGVFVKLK
;
A
#
# COMPACT_ATOMS: atom_id res chain seq x y z
N MET A 1 -9.43 -6.93 7.81
CA MET A 1 -10.29 -5.77 7.50
C MET A 1 -11.56 -6.30 6.86
N LEU A 2 -12.75 -5.85 7.28
CA LEU A 2 -14.00 -6.17 6.60
C LEU A 2 -14.10 -5.27 5.35
N GLN A 3 -14.65 -5.75 4.24
CA GLN A 3 -14.94 -4.90 3.09
C GLN A 3 -16.40 -5.07 2.69
N LEU A 4 -17.08 -3.96 2.47
CA LEU A 4 -18.48 -3.93 2.06
C LEU A 4 -18.59 -3.62 0.57
N ARG A 5 -19.53 -4.29 -0.09
CA ARG A 5 -19.81 -4.07 -1.52
C ARG A 5 -20.42 -2.70 -1.75
N TYR A 6 -21.55 -2.41 -1.11
CA TYR A 6 -22.32 -1.21 -1.43
C TYR A 6 -21.80 0.01 -0.66
N PRO A 7 -21.45 1.12 -1.34
CA PRO A 7 -21.11 2.38 -0.68
C PRO A 7 -22.26 2.94 0.18
N TYR A 8 -23.51 2.63 -0.18
CA TYR A 8 -24.66 2.92 0.66
C TYR A 8 -24.51 2.36 2.08
N ASP A 9 -24.13 1.08 2.23
CA ASP A 9 -23.96 0.45 3.55
C ASP A 9 -22.79 1.07 4.32
N LEU A 10 -21.71 1.44 3.63
CA LEU A 10 -20.59 2.15 4.24
C LEU A 10 -21.03 3.49 4.83
N MET A 11 -21.80 4.27 4.06
CA MET A 11 -22.27 5.59 4.47
C MET A 11 -23.37 5.54 5.53
N ASP A 12 -24.22 4.51 5.53
CA ASP A 12 -25.24 4.32 6.57
C ASP A 12 -24.58 4.01 7.94
N ASN A 13 -23.53 3.18 7.94
CA ASN A 13 -22.77 2.86 9.16
C ASN A 13 -21.77 3.96 9.55
N PHE A 14 -21.20 4.66 8.57
CA PHE A 14 -20.17 5.68 8.74
C PHE A 14 -20.46 6.88 7.82
N PRO A 15 -21.35 7.81 8.22
CA PRO A 15 -21.78 8.93 7.37
C PRO A 15 -20.64 9.84 6.92
N GLU A 16 -19.61 9.98 7.75
CA GLU A 16 -18.38 10.68 7.39
C GLU A 16 -17.26 9.66 7.09
N PRO A 17 -16.49 9.84 6.00
CA PRO A 17 -15.40 8.94 5.67
C PRO A 17 -14.26 9.06 6.71
N PRO A 18 -13.44 8.01 6.89
CA PRO A 18 -12.29 8.07 7.78
C PRO A 18 -11.31 9.19 7.39
N SER A 19 -10.67 9.74 8.40
CA SER A 19 -9.62 10.75 8.27
C SER A 19 -8.25 10.19 8.64
N SER A 20 -7.20 11.00 8.48
CA SER A 20 -5.85 10.67 8.97
C SER A 20 -5.81 10.46 10.49
N GLN A 21 -6.78 11.00 11.24
CA GLN A 21 -6.89 10.75 12.68
C GLN A 21 -7.45 9.35 12.98
N ASP A 22 -8.16 8.73 12.05
CA ASP A 22 -8.73 7.39 12.21
C ASP A 22 -7.78 6.29 11.74
N ALA A 23 -6.91 6.64 10.78
CA ALA A 23 -5.93 5.74 10.18
C ALA A 23 -5.17 4.92 11.23
N TYR A 24 -5.00 3.63 10.94
CA TYR A 24 -4.23 2.69 11.75
C TYR A 24 -4.76 2.45 13.18
N LYS A 25 -5.95 2.93 13.50
CA LYS A 25 -6.64 2.59 14.76
C LYS A 25 -7.44 1.31 14.59
N GLU A 26 -7.75 0.67 15.70
CA GLU A 26 -8.60 -0.52 15.71
C GLU A 26 -10.11 -0.20 15.69
N SER A 27 -10.49 1.04 15.35
CA SER A 27 -11.88 1.47 15.26
C SER A 27 -12.60 0.78 14.09
N ASN A 28 -13.93 0.67 14.19
CA ASN A 28 -14.73 0.02 13.15
C ASN A 28 -14.58 0.71 11.78
N ILE A 29 -14.53 2.04 11.75
CA ILE A 29 -14.37 2.81 10.51
C ILE A 29 -12.98 2.60 9.87
N ALA A 30 -11.92 2.47 10.67
CA ALA A 30 -10.57 2.18 10.15
C ALA A 30 -10.40 0.71 9.72
N ARG A 31 -11.33 -0.18 10.14
CA ARG A 31 -11.32 -1.62 9.84
C ARG A 31 -12.40 -2.06 8.87
N THR A 32 -13.09 -1.11 8.22
CA THR A 32 -14.11 -1.37 7.20
C THR A 32 -13.73 -0.65 5.91
N GLY A 33 -13.48 -1.39 4.84
CA GLY A 33 -13.13 -0.88 3.52
C GLY A 33 -14.19 -1.21 2.46
N HIS A 34 -13.83 -1.05 1.18
CA HIS A 34 -14.74 -1.24 0.06
C HIS A 34 -14.30 -2.38 -0.86
N HIS A 35 -15.24 -3.25 -1.23
CA HIS A 35 -15.02 -4.28 -2.24
C HIS A 35 -15.88 -3.97 -3.46
N ASN A 36 -15.28 -3.66 -4.60
CA ASN A 36 -16.02 -3.42 -5.83
C ASN A 36 -16.18 -4.74 -6.61
N ASP A 37 -17.35 -5.33 -6.50
CA ASP A 37 -17.78 -6.48 -7.28
C ASP A 37 -18.29 -5.97 -8.63
N CYS A 38 -17.66 -6.39 -9.73
CA CYS A 38 -17.87 -5.90 -11.10
C CYS A 38 -17.25 -4.53 -11.44
N PHE A 39 -16.02 -4.27 -10.97
CA PHE A 39 -15.28 -3.06 -11.30
C PHE A 39 -15.22 -2.79 -12.81
N LEU A 40 -15.62 -1.58 -13.21
CA LEU A 40 -15.68 -1.07 -14.59
C LEU A 40 -16.65 -1.78 -15.53
N ALA A 41 -17.50 -2.67 -15.01
CA ALA A 41 -18.41 -3.45 -15.85
C ALA A 41 -19.40 -2.56 -16.62
N ASN A 42 -19.97 -1.55 -15.95
CA ASN A 42 -20.86 -0.55 -16.54
C ASN A 42 -20.88 0.73 -15.68
N VAL A 43 -21.85 1.64 -15.86
CA VAL A 43 -21.93 2.91 -15.10
C VAL A 43 -22.02 2.68 -13.59
N THR A 44 -22.68 1.61 -13.14
CA THR A 44 -22.91 1.29 -11.73
C THR A 44 -22.06 0.13 -11.22
N ASP A 45 -21.13 -0.37 -12.05
CA ASP A 45 -20.36 -1.58 -11.76
C ASP A 45 -21.29 -2.75 -11.36
N GLU A 46 -22.26 -3.05 -12.24
CA GLU A 46 -23.32 -4.07 -12.04
C GLU A 46 -24.05 -3.95 -10.69
N GLY A 47 -24.39 -2.71 -10.32
CA GLY A 47 -25.16 -2.41 -9.12
C GLY A 47 -24.33 -2.23 -7.84
N THR A 48 -22.99 -2.27 -7.92
CA THR A 48 -22.14 -1.86 -6.78
C THR A 48 -22.44 -0.41 -6.38
N TYR A 49 -22.73 0.46 -7.34
CA TYR A 49 -23.19 1.83 -7.12
C TYR A 49 -24.72 1.96 -7.27
N ASP A 50 -25.48 1.30 -6.40
CA ASP A 50 -26.95 1.41 -6.35
C ASP A 50 -27.41 2.25 -5.13
N PRO A 51 -28.37 3.19 -5.30
CA PRO A 51 -29.02 3.56 -6.55
C PRO A 51 -28.15 4.52 -7.39
N GLU A 52 -28.28 4.44 -8.73
CA GLU A 52 -27.42 5.16 -9.69
C GLU A 52 -27.44 6.68 -9.49
N GLU A 53 -28.56 7.27 -9.06
CA GLU A 53 -28.65 8.72 -8.82
C GLU A 53 -27.69 9.24 -7.73
N LYS A 54 -27.14 8.34 -6.89
CA LYS A 54 -26.15 8.66 -5.86
C LYS A 54 -24.71 8.34 -6.25
N LEU A 55 -24.46 7.88 -7.48
CA LEU A 55 -23.13 7.49 -7.96
C LEU A 55 -22.03 8.51 -7.62
N GLU A 56 -22.27 9.79 -7.87
CA GLU A 56 -21.31 10.85 -7.59
C GLU A 56 -21.06 11.06 -6.08
N GLU A 57 -22.07 10.84 -5.24
CA GLU A 57 -21.94 10.90 -3.79
C GLU A 57 -21.09 9.72 -3.29
N PHE A 58 -21.38 8.51 -3.79
CA PHE A 58 -20.63 7.29 -3.48
C PHE A 58 -19.16 7.40 -3.88
N LYS A 59 -18.87 7.84 -5.12
CA LYS A 59 -17.48 8.03 -5.58
C LYS A 59 -16.73 9.05 -4.73
N LYS A 60 -17.36 10.18 -4.34
CA LYS A 60 -16.75 11.18 -3.44
C LYS A 60 -16.46 10.64 -2.04
N TYR A 61 -17.34 9.79 -1.52
CA TYR A 61 -17.11 9.13 -0.23
C TYR A 61 -15.93 8.17 -0.32
N LEU A 62 -15.93 7.30 -1.34
CA LEU A 62 -14.87 6.31 -1.55
C LEU A 62 -13.51 6.96 -1.80
N GLU A 63 -13.41 7.98 -2.64
CA GLU A 63 -12.15 8.70 -2.90
C GLU A 63 -11.45 9.15 -1.60
N LYS A 64 -12.24 9.55 -0.59
CA LYS A 64 -11.73 9.90 0.74
C LYS A 64 -11.49 8.69 1.63
N SER A 65 -12.41 7.74 1.66
CA SER A 65 -12.36 6.58 2.55
C SER A 65 -11.20 5.63 2.20
N THR A 66 -10.99 5.42 0.91
CA THR A 66 -9.96 4.51 0.36
C THR A 66 -8.52 4.98 0.63
N LEU A 67 -8.31 6.26 1.00
CA LEU A 67 -7.01 6.76 1.44
C LEU A 67 -6.48 6.06 2.70
N TYR A 68 -7.39 5.53 3.53
CA TYR A 68 -7.08 5.00 4.86
C TYR A 68 -7.56 3.56 5.08
N THR A 69 -8.31 3.00 4.13
CA THR A 69 -8.90 1.66 4.23
C THR A 69 -8.61 0.83 2.98
N ALA A 70 -8.66 -0.49 3.11
CA ALA A 70 -8.42 -1.38 1.99
C ALA A 70 -9.55 -1.29 0.96
N THR A 71 -9.17 -1.17 -0.32
CA THR A 71 -10.10 -1.25 -1.45
C THR A 71 -9.59 -2.21 -2.50
N GLY A 72 -10.50 -2.97 -3.10
CA GLY A 72 -10.17 -3.87 -4.21
C GLY A 72 -11.44 -4.56 -4.69
N GLY A 73 -11.30 -5.63 -5.47
CA GLY A 73 -12.45 -6.32 -6.04
C GLY A 73 -12.11 -7.18 -7.24
N GLU A 74 -13.05 -7.34 -8.14
CA GLU A 74 -12.91 -8.05 -9.42
C GLU A 74 -13.60 -7.30 -10.55
N THR A 75 -13.15 -7.54 -11.78
CA THR A 75 -13.94 -7.25 -12.97
C THR A 75 -14.93 -8.39 -13.24
N CYS A 76 -15.93 -8.18 -14.11
CA CYS A 76 -16.91 -9.22 -14.42
C CYS A 76 -17.48 -9.11 -15.84
N GLN A 77 -18.30 -10.09 -16.21
CA GLN A 77 -19.01 -10.04 -17.48
C GLN A 77 -20.10 -8.95 -17.44
N ALA A 78 -20.12 -8.09 -18.46
CA ALA A 78 -21.18 -7.13 -18.69
C ALA A 78 -21.43 -6.97 -20.19
N THR A 79 -22.48 -6.22 -20.55
CA THR A 79 -22.80 -5.93 -21.95
C THR A 79 -21.63 -5.20 -22.61
N PRO A 80 -21.08 -5.68 -23.74
CA PRO A 80 -19.84 -5.13 -24.33
C PRO A 80 -19.87 -3.63 -24.59
N GLU A 81 -21.03 -3.08 -25.02
CA GLU A 81 -21.18 -1.65 -25.29
C GLU A 81 -21.20 -0.77 -24.04
N GLN A 82 -21.33 -1.37 -22.86
CA GLN A 82 -21.38 -0.68 -21.56
C GLN A 82 -20.04 -0.75 -20.81
N HIS A 83 -19.11 -1.59 -21.26
CA HIS A 83 -17.81 -1.80 -20.61
C HIS A 83 -16.99 -0.52 -20.54
N ARG A 84 -16.47 -0.23 -19.34
CA ARG A 84 -15.56 0.88 -19.06
C ARG A 84 -14.13 0.39 -18.79
N THR A 85 -13.80 -0.82 -19.24
CA THR A 85 -12.56 -1.53 -18.91
C THR A 85 -11.37 -1.12 -19.77
N ASP A 86 -11.44 0.01 -20.49
CA ASP A 86 -10.27 0.55 -21.20
C ASP A 86 -9.16 0.96 -20.21
N CYS A 87 -7.91 0.92 -20.67
CA CYS A 87 -6.76 1.21 -19.84
C CYS A 87 -6.78 2.60 -19.19
N GLN A 88 -7.30 3.61 -19.90
CA GLN A 88 -7.32 4.97 -19.37
C GLN A 88 -8.27 5.07 -18.19
N THR A 89 -9.48 4.51 -18.32
CA THR A 89 -10.45 4.46 -17.24
C THR A 89 -9.94 3.60 -16.07
N ALA A 90 -9.38 2.42 -16.36
CA ALA A 90 -8.88 1.52 -15.33
C ALA A 90 -7.78 2.14 -14.47
N LEU A 91 -6.76 2.75 -15.10
CA LEU A 91 -5.69 3.42 -14.37
C LEU A 91 -6.21 4.62 -13.56
N ASN A 92 -7.15 5.40 -14.12
CA ASN A 92 -7.71 6.57 -13.42
C ASN A 92 -8.54 6.18 -12.20
N GLU A 93 -9.42 5.19 -12.31
CA GLU A 93 -10.26 4.78 -11.17
C GLU A 93 -9.47 3.98 -10.13
N MET A 94 -8.46 3.20 -10.54
CA MET A 94 -7.54 2.57 -9.58
C MET A 94 -6.73 3.59 -8.79
N GLU A 95 -6.30 4.69 -9.41
CA GLU A 95 -5.66 5.82 -8.73
C GLU A 95 -6.65 6.53 -7.80
N GLN A 96 -7.82 6.92 -8.32
CA GLN A 96 -8.82 7.69 -7.58
C GLN A 96 -9.31 6.96 -6.33
N PHE A 97 -9.48 5.64 -6.41
CA PHE A 97 -10.00 4.81 -5.32
C PHE A 97 -8.93 3.96 -4.64
N HIS A 98 -7.65 4.30 -4.83
CA HIS A 98 -6.51 3.76 -4.08
C HIS A 98 -6.50 2.22 -4.00
N TRP A 99 -6.54 1.56 -5.16
CA TRP A 99 -6.73 0.11 -5.24
C TRP A 99 -5.58 -0.72 -4.64
N SER A 100 -5.91 -1.54 -3.64
CA SER A 100 -4.96 -2.38 -2.91
C SER A 100 -4.72 -3.74 -3.55
N TYR A 101 -5.75 -4.31 -4.19
CA TYR A 101 -5.69 -5.63 -4.81
C TYR A 101 -6.76 -5.76 -5.89
N LEU A 102 -6.59 -6.75 -6.77
CA LEU A 102 -7.57 -7.16 -7.76
C LEU A 102 -7.59 -8.69 -7.81
N ASN A 103 -8.77 -9.27 -7.75
CA ASN A 103 -9.00 -10.67 -8.09
C ASN A 103 -8.98 -10.81 -9.63
N TYR A 104 -7.82 -11.17 -10.15
CA TYR A 104 -7.55 -11.24 -11.59
C TYR A 104 -8.16 -12.49 -12.27
N ASP A 105 -8.63 -13.47 -11.50
CA ASP A 105 -9.06 -14.77 -12.01
C ASP A 105 -10.55 -14.84 -12.36
N PHE A 106 -11.36 -13.88 -11.91
CA PHE A 106 -12.82 -13.93 -12.08
C PHE A 106 -13.25 -13.78 -13.56
N TYR A 107 -12.73 -12.79 -14.27
CA TYR A 107 -13.10 -12.55 -15.67
C TYR A 107 -11.89 -12.22 -16.56
N ALA A 108 -11.34 -13.27 -17.16
CA ALA A 108 -10.13 -13.21 -18.00
C ALA A 108 -10.18 -12.25 -19.22
N PRO A 109 -11.34 -12.00 -19.87
CA PRO A 109 -11.38 -11.09 -21.03
C PRO A 109 -10.91 -9.66 -20.73
N ASP A 110 -11.25 -9.09 -19.57
CA ASP A 110 -10.80 -7.72 -19.23
C ASP A 110 -9.29 -7.68 -18.96
N ILE A 111 -8.77 -8.73 -18.32
CA ILE A 111 -7.33 -8.88 -18.12
C ILE A 111 -6.59 -9.00 -19.46
N THR A 112 -7.20 -9.69 -20.44
CA THR A 112 -6.67 -9.82 -21.80
C THR A 112 -6.66 -8.46 -22.49
N ARG A 113 -7.75 -7.70 -22.40
CA ARG A 113 -7.84 -6.34 -22.92
C ARG A 113 -6.74 -5.43 -22.36
N TRP A 114 -6.49 -5.43 -21.05
CA TRP A 114 -5.41 -4.61 -20.47
C TRP A 114 -4.01 -5.04 -20.91
N LYS A 115 -3.81 -6.32 -21.26
CA LYS A 115 -2.55 -6.78 -21.86
C LYS A 115 -2.42 -6.27 -23.29
N ASP A 116 -3.49 -6.35 -24.07
CA ASP A 116 -3.52 -5.91 -25.47
C ASP A 116 -3.37 -4.39 -25.60
N GLU A 117 -4.00 -3.62 -24.71
CA GLU A 117 -3.87 -2.17 -24.62
C GLU A 117 -2.59 -1.71 -23.89
N GLY A 118 -1.88 -2.62 -23.22
CA GLY A 118 -0.54 -2.40 -22.69
C GLY A 118 -0.44 -1.89 -21.25
N CYS A 119 -1.56 -1.65 -20.54
CA CYS A 119 -1.52 -1.16 -19.14
C CYS A 119 -1.43 -2.27 -18.08
N TYR A 120 -1.60 -3.56 -18.43
CA TYR A 120 -1.61 -4.65 -17.43
C TYR A 120 -0.35 -4.66 -16.55
N ASN A 121 0.83 -4.47 -17.13
CA ASN A 121 2.08 -4.45 -16.36
C ASN A 121 2.17 -3.25 -15.41
N GLU A 122 1.56 -2.11 -15.77
CA GLU A 122 1.47 -0.96 -14.89
C GLU A 122 0.51 -1.24 -13.73
N ILE A 123 -0.70 -1.72 -14.04
CA ILE A 123 -1.70 -2.13 -13.04
C ILE A 123 -1.08 -3.13 -12.06
N SER A 124 -0.54 -4.24 -12.55
CA SER A 124 0.07 -5.30 -11.74
C SER A 124 1.19 -4.78 -10.84
N LYS A 125 1.98 -3.81 -11.32
CA LYS A 125 3.09 -3.23 -10.56
C LYS A 125 2.63 -2.23 -9.50
N ARG A 126 1.52 -1.52 -9.75
CA ARG A 126 1.03 -0.40 -8.93
C ARG A 126 -0.08 -0.79 -7.96
N LEU A 127 -0.76 -1.94 -8.12
CA LEU A 127 -1.70 -2.45 -7.12
C LEU A 127 -1.07 -2.50 -5.73
N GLY A 128 -1.79 -2.01 -4.72
CA GLY A 128 -1.27 -1.90 -3.37
C GLY A 128 -0.32 -0.72 -3.19
N TYR A 129 0.45 -0.78 -2.11
CA TYR A 129 1.55 0.15 -1.88
C TYR A 129 2.82 -0.33 -2.58
N ARG A 130 3.65 0.60 -3.02
CA ARG A 130 4.97 0.32 -3.59
C ARG A 130 5.99 1.36 -3.17
N TYR A 131 6.52 1.23 -1.96
CA TYR A 131 7.50 2.19 -1.45
C TYR A 131 8.87 2.03 -2.10
N ARG A 132 9.48 3.17 -2.48
CA ARG A 132 10.84 3.26 -3.01
C ARG A 132 11.62 4.33 -2.28
N LEU A 133 12.84 3.96 -1.88
CA LEU A 133 13.82 4.89 -1.34
C LEU A 133 14.37 5.76 -2.46
N LEU A 134 14.22 7.08 -2.31
CA LEU A 134 14.79 8.07 -3.22
C LEU A 134 16.18 8.49 -2.77
N SER A 135 16.34 8.82 -1.49
CA SER A 135 17.61 9.28 -0.94
C SER A 135 17.69 9.09 0.57
N THR A 136 18.92 9.10 1.07
CA THR A 136 19.21 9.20 2.51
C THR A 136 20.31 10.22 2.76
N THR A 137 20.27 10.88 3.91
CA THR A 137 21.35 11.73 4.42
C THR A 137 21.81 11.23 5.78
N TRP A 138 23.11 11.33 6.07
CA TRP A 138 23.72 10.64 7.21
C TRP A 138 24.89 11.41 7.83
N GLU A 139 24.95 11.37 9.15
CA GLU A 139 26.18 11.61 9.90
C GLU A 139 26.98 10.29 10.07
N LYS A 140 28.10 10.16 9.36
CA LYS A 140 28.87 8.90 9.30
C LYS A 140 29.81 8.65 10.48
N ASN A 141 30.15 9.69 11.23
CA ASN A 141 31.08 9.63 12.36
C ASN A 141 30.41 10.18 13.60
N ILE A 142 30.11 9.31 14.55
CA ILE A 142 29.36 9.67 15.75
C ILE A 142 30.26 9.46 16.95
N GLY A 143 30.51 10.54 17.68
CA GLY A 143 31.22 10.48 18.95
C GLY A 143 30.29 10.03 20.09
N PRO A 144 30.84 9.75 21.27
CA PRO A 144 30.05 9.49 22.46
C PRO A 144 29.01 10.58 22.71
N ASP A 145 27.84 10.20 23.21
CA ASP A 145 26.74 11.09 23.61
C ASP A 145 26.20 12.02 22.51
N ARG A 146 26.47 11.72 21.24
CA ARG A 146 25.91 12.43 20.07
C ARG A 146 24.72 11.66 19.51
N LEU A 147 23.68 12.41 19.13
CA LEU A 147 22.55 11.85 18.40
C LEU A 147 22.97 11.46 16.96
N LEU A 148 22.51 10.30 16.51
CA LEU A 148 22.57 9.93 15.10
C LEU A 148 21.44 10.63 14.35
N ASN A 149 21.80 11.62 13.52
CA ASN A 149 20.85 12.25 12.61
C ASN A 149 20.86 11.53 11.26
N MET A 150 19.67 11.16 10.81
CA MET A 150 19.42 10.64 9.46
C MET A 150 18.14 11.26 8.93
N ALA A 151 18.12 11.58 7.63
CA ALA A 151 16.88 11.75 6.89
C ALA A 151 16.76 10.69 5.80
N CYS A 152 15.54 10.24 5.56
CA CYS A 152 15.17 9.29 4.53
C CYS A 152 14.02 9.88 3.72
N VAL A 153 14.11 9.85 2.40
CA VAL A 153 13.04 10.28 1.50
C VAL A 153 12.51 9.05 0.78
N LEU A 154 11.25 8.72 1.03
CA LEU A 154 10.51 7.63 0.40
C LEU A 154 9.45 8.20 -0.54
N THR A 155 9.11 7.43 -1.57
CA THR A 155 7.92 7.67 -2.40
C THR A 155 7.07 6.40 -2.44
N ASN A 156 5.75 6.54 -2.60
CA ASN A 156 4.85 5.45 -2.91
C ASN A 156 4.53 5.50 -4.41
N ASP A 157 5.01 4.52 -5.17
CA ASP A 157 4.72 4.41 -6.60
C ASP A 157 3.43 3.59 -6.88
N GLY A 158 2.78 3.07 -5.82
CA GLY A 158 1.56 2.26 -5.92
C GLY A 158 0.28 3.09 -5.80
N PHE A 159 -0.87 2.49 -6.11
CA PHE A 159 -2.18 3.11 -6.03
C PHE A 159 -2.63 3.32 -4.58
N ALA A 160 -2.34 2.36 -3.69
CA ALA A 160 -2.86 2.36 -2.34
C ALA A 160 -1.82 2.82 -1.30
N ASN A 161 -2.31 3.41 -0.22
CA ASN A 161 -1.54 3.60 1.01
C ASN A 161 -1.51 2.31 1.85
N LEU A 162 -0.68 2.31 2.89
CA LEU A 162 -0.82 1.35 3.97
C LEU A 162 -2.14 1.62 4.71
N TYR A 163 -2.87 0.54 4.98
CA TYR A 163 -4.07 0.56 5.84
C TYR A 163 -3.85 -0.17 7.17
N ASN A 164 -2.71 -0.86 7.33
CA ASN A 164 -2.24 -1.41 8.60
C ASN A 164 -1.00 -0.64 9.05
N LYS A 165 -0.89 -0.39 10.37
CA LYS A 165 0.26 0.31 10.94
C LYS A 165 1.54 -0.46 10.66
N ARG A 166 2.61 0.29 10.37
CA ARG A 166 3.97 -0.23 10.22
C ARG A 166 4.94 0.68 10.95
N PRO A 167 5.56 0.24 12.06
CA PRO A 167 6.64 1.00 12.68
C PRO A 167 7.80 1.14 11.68
N LEU A 168 8.50 2.27 11.74
CA LEU A 168 9.70 2.51 10.95
C LEU A 168 10.92 2.36 11.85
N GLU A 169 11.74 1.37 11.56
CA GLU A 169 12.89 1.02 12.38
C GLU A 169 14.19 1.26 11.63
N LEU A 170 15.12 1.95 12.28
CA LEU A 170 16.51 2.01 11.87
C LEU A 170 17.27 0.87 12.53
N ILE A 171 17.83 -0.04 11.73
CA ILE A 171 18.67 -1.11 12.22
C ILE A 171 20.13 -0.78 11.98
N LEU A 172 20.93 -0.84 13.04
CA LEU A 172 22.40 -0.80 12.98
C LEU A 172 22.91 -2.21 13.26
N ARG A 173 23.66 -2.81 12.34
CA ARG A 173 24.25 -4.14 12.55
C ARG A 173 25.77 -4.03 12.54
N HIS A 174 26.41 -4.39 13.66
CA HIS A 174 27.87 -4.36 13.73
C HIS A 174 28.48 -5.35 12.75
N THR A 175 29.47 -4.89 11.99
CA THR A 175 30.03 -5.64 10.86
C THR A 175 30.83 -6.88 11.25
N SER A 176 31.36 -6.95 12.48
CA SER A 176 32.13 -8.11 12.95
C SER A 176 31.36 -9.02 13.91
N SER A 177 30.58 -8.47 14.83
CA SER A 177 29.90 -9.25 15.88
C SER A 177 28.38 -9.34 15.70
N GLY A 178 27.76 -8.51 14.87
CA GLY A 178 26.31 -8.41 14.74
C GLY A 178 25.60 -7.73 15.91
N ASN A 179 26.31 -7.38 17.00
CA ASN A 179 25.76 -6.79 18.22
C ASN A 179 25.71 -5.24 18.17
N ILE A 180 24.76 -4.62 18.87
CA ILE A 180 24.57 -3.14 18.86
C ILE A 180 25.33 -2.36 19.94
N ALA A 181 26.04 -3.04 20.84
CA ALA A 181 26.59 -2.44 22.06
C ALA A 181 28.09 -2.07 21.99
N GLU A 182 28.74 -2.25 20.84
CA GLU A 182 30.19 -2.13 20.73
C GLU A 182 30.63 -0.92 19.88
N LYS A 183 31.83 -0.39 20.15
CA LYS A 183 32.45 0.57 19.23
C LYS A 183 32.83 -0.14 17.94
N GLY A 184 32.63 0.52 16.80
CA GLY A 184 33.03 -0.05 15.53
C GLY A 184 32.20 0.44 14.35
N THR A 185 32.19 -0.37 13.29
CA THR A 185 31.52 -0.04 12.03
C THR A 185 30.25 -0.86 11.90
N TYR A 186 29.16 -0.17 11.56
CA TYR A 186 27.82 -0.70 11.47
C TYR A 186 27.30 -0.57 10.05
N GLU A 187 26.76 -1.63 9.48
CA GLU A 187 25.91 -1.55 8.28
C GLU A 187 24.50 -1.11 8.72
N THR A 188 23.85 -0.28 7.90
CA THR A 188 22.54 0.28 8.24
C THR A 188 21.42 -0.24 7.33
N PHE A 189 20.26 -0.43 7.95
CA PHE A 189 19.06 -0.92 7.28
C PHE A 189 17.81 -0.18 7.76
N LEU A 190 16.79 -0.20 6.91
CA LEU A 190 15.43 0.18 7.24
C LEU A 190 14.57 -1.08 7.36
N ASN A 191 13.84 -1.20 8.46
CA ASN A 191 12.82 -2.23 8.63
C ASN A 191 11.45 -1.56 8.80
N LEU A 192 10.44 -2.19 8.23
CA LEU A 192 9.03 -1.80 8.34
C LEU A 192 8.23 -3.06 8.67
N PRO A 193 8.42 -3.64 9.87
CA PRO A 193 7.80 -4.91 10.23
C PRO A 193 6.30 -4.74 10.44
N ASP A 194 5.60 -5.87 10.60
CA ASP A 194 4.25 -5.81 11.15
C ASP A 194 4.27 -5.19 12.56
N ASP A 195 3.17 -4.52 12.95
CA ASP A 195 3.02 -3.92 14.29
C ASP A 195 2.68 -5.00 15.34
N ASP A 196 2.18 -6.16 14.91
CA ASP A 196 1.93 -7.30 15.78
C ASP A 196 3.27 -7.94 16.26
N PRO A 197 3.48 -8.13 17.59
CA PRO A 197 4.73 -8.67 18.12
C PRO A 197 5.08 -10.09 17.66
N GLU A 198 4.09 -10.91 17.34
CA GLU A 198 4.31 -12.27 16.82
C GLU A 198 4.76 -12.17 15.36
N LEU A 199 4.06 -11.39 14.54
CA LEU A 199 4.36 -11.25 13.10
C LEU A 199 5.61 -10.40 12.82
N SER A 200 5.94 -9.44 13.68
CA SER A 200 7.09 -8.53 13.49
C SER A 200 8.44 -9.26 13.37
N ARG A 201 8.53 -10.49 13.88
CA ARG A 201 9.73 -11.34 13.86
C ARG A 201 9.88 -12.14 12.56
N HIS A 202 8.86 -12.12 11.71
CA HIS A 202 8.77 -12.89 10.49
C HIS A 202 9.07 -11.99 9.28
N PRO A 203 10.20 -12.20 8.57
CA PRO A 203 10.61 -11.40 7.42
C PRO A 203 9.55 -11.23 6.33
N GLU A 204 8.67 -12.21 6.17
CA GLU A 204 7.57 -12.23 5.21
C GLU A 204 6.48 -11.17 5.47
N TYR A 205 6.40 -10.63 6.69
CA TYR A 205 5.46 -9.56 7.05
C TYR A 205 6.09 -8.16 7.09
N SER A 206 7.41 -8.05 6.85
CA SER A 206 8.08 -6.76 6.67
C SER A 206 7.85 -6.18 5.28
N ILE A 207 7.73 -4.84 5.18
CA ILE A 207 7.66 -4.18 3.88
C ILE A 207 9.02 -4.23 3.18
N ARG A 208 9.01 -4.84 1.99
CA ARG A 208 10.10 -4.80 1.03
C ARG A 208 10.01 -3.53 0.17
N LEU A 209 11.08 -2.74 0.17
CA LEU A 209 11.19 -1.60 -0.74
C LEU A 209 11.42 -2.07 -2.19
N ALA A 210 10.89 -1.29 -3.14
CA ALA A 210 10.95 -1.55 -4.57
C ALA A 210 12.34 -1.36 -5.20
N ASN A 211 13.33 -0.88 -4.43
CA ASN A 211 14.71 -0.69 -4.89
C ASN A 211 15.38 -2.04 -5.21
N LYS A 212 16.20 -2.07 -6.27
CA LYS A 212 16.98 -3.27 -6.62
C LYS A 212 18.11 -3.48 -5.60
N GLY A 213 18.31 -4.74 -5.19
CA GLY A 213 19.46 -5.15 -4.37
C GLY A 213 19.42 -4.75 -2.88
N VAL A 214 18.37 -4.06 -2.40
CA VAL A 214 18.31 -3.62 -1.00
C VAL A 214 17.73 -4.68 -0.06
N TRP A 215 16.82 -5.53 -0.54
CA TRP A 215 16.11 -6.51 0.28
C TRP A 215 17.01 -7.63 0.81
N LYS A 216 16.93 -7.91 2.12
CA LYS A 216 17.60 -9.02 2.79
C LYS A 216 16.58 -10.07 3.22
N THR A 217 16.46 -11.14 2.45
CA THR A 217 15.42 -12.18 2.63
C THR A 217 15.40 -12.80 4.03
N GLU A 218 16.57 -13.06 4.63
CA GLU A 218 16.66 -13.74 5.93
C GLU A 218 16.17 -12.88 7.10
N SER A 219 16.25 -11.56 6.99
CA SER A 219 15.92 -10.65 8.11
C SER A 219 14.73 -9.74 7.83
N GLY A 220 14.27 -9.65 6.59
CA GLY A 220 13.20 -8.71 6.20
C GLY A 220 13.65 -7.25 6.12
N TYR A 221 14.96 -6.99 6.08
CA TYR A 221 15.52 -5.64 6.14
C TYR A 221 15.81 -5.08 4.74
N ASN A 222 15.75 -3.75 4.62
CA ASN A 222 16.14 -3.02 3.43
C ASN A 222 17.48 -2.32 3.68
N SER A 223 18.57 -2.80 3.05
CA SER A 223 19.90 -2.19 3.18
C SER A 223 19.90 -0.76 2.64
N LEU A 224 20.45 0.15 3.42
CA LEU A 224 20.61 1.55 3.04
C LEU A 224 21.94 1.81 2.34
N GLY A 225 22.82 0.80 2.24
CA GLY A 225 24.13 0.91 1.60
C GLY A 225 25.08 1.87 2.31
N VAL A 226 24.79 2.21 3.56
CA VAL A 226 25.56 3.16 4.36
C VAL A 226 26.17 2.46 5.56
N PHE A 227 27.42 2.83 5.85
CA PHE A 227 28.14 2.39 7.02
C PHE A 227 28.34 3.56 7.97
N VAL A 228 28.05 3.35 9.25
CA VAL A 228 28.23 4.33 10.32
C VAL A 228 29.32 3.84 11.26
N LYS A 229 30.21 4.75 11.68
CA LYS A 229 31.25 4.46 12.67
C LYS A 229 30.89 5.07 14.01
N LEU A 230 30.70 4.21 15.01
CA LEU A 230 30.52 4.59 16.41
C LEU A 230 31.89 4.55 17.12
N LYS A 231 32.30 5.67 17.71
CA LYS A 231 33.64 5.87 18.30
C LYS A 231 33.67 5.76 19.81
#